data_AF-A0A7W0P8U9-F1
#
_entry.id   AF-A0A7W0P8U9-F1
#
_cell.length_a   1.000
_cell.length_b   1.000
_cell.length_c   1.000
_cell.angle_alpha   90.00
_cell.angle_beta   90.00
_cell.angle_gamma   90.00
#
_symmetry.space_group_name_H-M   'P 1'
#
loop_
_entity.id
_entity.type
_entity.pdbx_description
1 polymer ?
#
loop_
_entity_poly.entity_id
_entity_poly.type
_entity_poly.pdbx_seq_one_letter_code
_entity_poly.pdbx_strand_id
1 'polypeptide(L)'
;MRDLGALAEIEEALLGHCDTHWPEPPYKPQEYKKRLATFGWQPEVRVPPYSPAHDDLPINERYDALKFFDADGEEVGVAIEMEDWEIYNDLLKFRRGYERGQIAAGVILQPHYATLRYCYEHMLKLNEPLVGHIPILFVCARGPGLKEPAPPKSRTFSPYLMPKRS
;
A
#
# COMPACT_ATOMS: atom_id res chain seq x y z
N MET A 1 -3.85 3.00 -14.84
CA MET A 1 -3.15 1.84 -14.24
C MET A 1 -3.12 0.60 -15.14
N ARG A 2 -4.25 0.12 -15.68
CA ARG A 2 -4.23 -0.99 -16.66
C ARG A 2 -3.53 -0.60 -17.96
N ASP A 3 -3.84 0.59 -18.47
CA ASP A 3 -3.25 1.08 -19.72
C ASP A 3 -1.78 1.50 -19.57
N LEU A 4 -1.27 1.61 -18.33
CA LEU A 4 0.12 1.96 -18.02
C LEU A 4 1.04 0.73 -17.95
N GLY A 5 0.50 -0.50 -17.97
CA GLY A 5 1.28 -1.72 -17.71
C GLY A 5 1.64 -1.97 -16.24
N ALA A 6 1.51 -0.97 -15.35
CA ALA A 6 1.82 -1.07 -13.93
C ALA A 6 1.14 -2.26 -13.23
N LEU A 7 -0.13 -2.52 -13.54
CA LEU A 7 -0.88 -3.63 -12.92
C LEU A 7 -0.30 -4.99 -13.33
N ALA A 8 0.14 -5.15 -14.58
CA ALA A 8 0.69 -6.41 -15.07
C ALA A 8 2.00 -6.75 -14.35
N GLU A 9 2.88 -5.75 -14.15
CA GLU A 9 4.14 -5.95 -13.42
C GLU A 9 3.91 -6.26 -11.93
N ILE A 10 2.92 -5.60 -11.31
CA ILE A 10 2.51 -5.88 -9.93
C ILE A 10 1.97 -7.31 -9.83
N GLU A 11 1.07 -7.69 -10.74
CA GLU A 11 0.48 -9.03 -10.78
C GLU A 11 1.55 -10.11 -10.96
N GLU A 12 2.49 -9.93 -11.89
CA GLU A 12 3.59 -10.87 -12.11
C GLU A 12 4.49 -11.00 -10.88
N ALA A 13 4.82 -9.88 -10.22
CA ALA A 13 5.61 -9.90 -8.99
C ALA A 13 4.88 -10.63 -7.84
N LEU A 14 3.58 -10.42 -7.67
CA LEU A 14 2.78 -11.07 -6.64
C LEU A 14 2.59 -12.56 -6.92
N LEU A 15 2.16 -12.92 -8.13
CA LEU A 15 1.92 -14.31 -8.51
C LEU A 15 3.21 -15.12 -8.49
N GLY A 16 4.32 -14.58 -8.99
CA GLY A 16 5.61 -15.24 -8.90
C GLY A 16 6.06 -15.52 -7.46
N HIS A 17 5.69 -14.66 -6.50
CA HIS A 17 5.90 -14.92 -5.07
C HIS A 17 5.01 -16.06 -4.57
N CYS A 18 3.73 -16.05 -4.92
CA CYS A 18 2.79 -17.12 -4.57
C CYS A 18 3.23 -18.49 -5.11
N ASP A 19 3.69 -18.55 -6.37
CA ASP A 19 4.14 -19.79 -7.02
C ASP A 19 5.37 -20.37 -6.33
N THR A 20 6.30 -19.51 -5.89
CA THR A 20 7.53 -19.94 -5.19
C THR A 20 7.26 -20.53 -3.82
N HIS A 21 6.17 -20.12 -3.17
CA HIS A 21 5.85 -20.48 -1.79
C HIS A 21 4.52 -21.22 -1.65
N TRP A 22 4.02 -21.80 -2.74
CA TRP A 22 2.78 -22.53 -2.76
C TRP A 22 2.79 -23.71 -1.77
N PRO A 23 1.68 -23.98 -1.03
CA PRO A 23 0.40 -23.25 -1.03
C PRO A 23 0.32 -22.12 0.01
N GLU A 24 1.36 -21.89 0.80
CA GLU A 24 1.37 -20.98 1.97
C GLU A 24 2.41 -19.87 1.79
N PRO A 25 2.18 -18.89 0.90
CA PRO A 25 3.11 -17.79 0.72
C PRO A 25 3.23 -16.97 2.01
N PRO A 26 4.46 -16.76 2.53
CA PRO A 26 4.65 -15.87 3.66
C PRO A 26 4.44 -14.42 3.22
N TYR A 27 3.88 -13.59 4.09
CA TYR A 27 3.88 -12.15 3.87
C TYR A 27 5.27 -11.57 4.17
N LYS A 28 6.01 -11.25 3.11
CA LYS A 28 7.36 -10.69 3.19
C LYS A 28 7.50 -9.50 2.23
N PRO A 29 7.17 -8.27 2.67
CA PRO A 29 7.33 -7.04 1.87
C PRO A 29 8.68 -6.94 1.15
N GLN A 30 9.77 -7.35 1.80
CA GLN A 30 11.12 -7.31 1.24
C GLN A 30 11.31 -8.25 0.02
N GLU A 31 10.60 -9.38 -0.06
CA GLU A 31 10.66 -10.27 -1.22
C GLU A 31 9.83 -9.70 -2.39
N TYR A 32 8.68 -9.09 -2.11
CA TYR A 32 7.90 -8.36 -3.12
C TYR A 32 8.70 -7.19 -3.70
N LYS A 33 9.35 -6.37 -2.86
CA LYS A 33 10.23 -5.27 -3.31
C LYS A 33 11.33 -5.75 -4.26
N LYS A 34 11.96 -6.90 -3.96
CA LYS A 34 12.98 -7.49 -4.83
C LYS A 34 12.43 -7.92 -6.20
N ARG A 35 11.23 -8.49 -6.24
CA ARG A 35 10.56 -8.87 -7.49
C ARG A 35 10.14 -7.64 -8.28
N LEU A 36 9.53 -6.64 -7.65
CA LEU A 36 9.18 -5.38 -8.32
C LEU A 36 10.42 -4.68 -8.90
N ALA A 37 11.57 -4.73 -8.22
CA ALA A 37 12.80 -4.17 -8.72
C ALA A 37 13.27 -4.78 -10.06
N THR A 38 12.89 -6.04 -10.38
CA THR A 38 13.22 -6.63 -11.70
C THR A 38 12.47 -5.97 -12.85
N PHE A 39 11.36 -5.28 -12.57
CA PHE A 39 10.61 -4.47 -13.51
C PHE A 39 11.00 -2.97 -13.42
N GLY A 40 12.07 -2.62 -12.70
CA GLY A 40 12.53 -1.24 -12.58
C GLY A 40 11.78 -0.39 -11.55
N TRP A 41 11.01 -1.01 -10.65
CA TRP A 41 10.46 -0.29 -9.50
C TRP A 41 11.56 0.09 -8.51
N GLN A 42 11.56 1.35 -8.10
CA GLN A 42 12.55 1.90 -7.18
C GLN A 42 12.03 1.73 -5.74
N PRO A 43 12.76 1.04 -4.84
CA PRO A 43 12.35 0.90 -3.45
C PRO A 43 12.65 2.18 -2.66
N GLU A 44 11.89 2.40 -1.58
CA GLU A 44 12.19 3.44 -0.57
C GLU A 44 12.26 4.87 -1.15
N VAL A 45 11.50 5.18 -2.21
CA VAL A 45 11.56 6.50 -2.86
C VAL A 45 10.92 7.55 -1.96
N ARG A 46 11.54 8.74 -1.90
CA ARG A 46 11.03 9.83 -1.08
C ARG A 46 9.70 10.36 -1.61
N VAL A 47 8.74 10.44 -0.71
CA VAL A 47 7.52 11.24 -0.82
C VAL A 47 7.94 12.73 -0.89
N PRO A 48 7.17 13.64 -1.52
CA PRO A 48 7.59 15.02 -1.61
C PRO A 48 7.78 15.64 -0.21
N PRO A 49 8.72 16.58 -0.04
CA PRO A 49 9.12 17.06 1.27
C PRO A 49 7.97 17.75 2.00
N TYR A 50 7.85 17.56 3.31
CA TYR A 50 6.84 18.22 4.12
C TYR A 50 6.88 19.75 3.93
N SER A 51 5.71 20.36 3.75
CA SER A 51 5.51 21.80 3.70
C SER A 51 4.44 22.21 4.70
N PRO A 52 4.76 22.98 5.76
CA PRO A 52 3.76 23.48 6.71
C PRO A 52 2.63 24.29 6.08
N ALA A 53 2.84 24.84 4.88
CA ALA A 53 1.82 25.58 4.15
C ALA A 53 0.78 24.68 3.48
N HIS A 54 1.06 23.38 3.35
CA HIS A 54 0.25 22.43 2.58
C HIS A 54 -0.05 21.13 3.33
N ASP A 55 0.64 20.84 4.44
CA ASP A 55 0.57 19.56 5.15
C ASP A 55 0.19 19.74 6.63
N ASP A 56 -0.72 18.90 7.11
CA ASP A 56 -1.18 18.93 8.52
C ASP A 56 -0.20 18.26 9.50
N LEU A 57 0.44 17.16 9.10
CA LEU A 57 1.32 16.36 9.95
C LEU A 57 2.55 15.83 9.19
N PRO A 58 3.71 15.71 9.87
CA PRO A 58 4.84 14.95 9.35
C PRO A 58 4.50 13.46 9.33
N ILE A 59 4.86 12.79 8.24
CA ILE A 59 4.65 11.35 8.00
C ILE A 59 5.98 10.70 7.61
N ASN A 60 6.06 9.37 7.60
CA ASN A 60 7.20 8.68 7.00
C ASN A 60 7.37 9.16 5.55
N GLU A 61 8.56 9.62 5.21
CA GLU A 61 8.84 10.33 3.97
C GLU A 61 9.18 9.39 2.80
N ARG A 62 8.84 8.09 2.85
CA ARG A 62 9.17 7.13 1.79
C ARG A 62 8.01 6.20 1.43
N TYR A 63 7.87 5.95 0.13
CA TYR A 63 7.08 4.86 -0.44
C TYR A 63 7.85 3.55 -0.38
N ASP A 64 7.15 2.43 -0.18
CA ASP A 64 7.77 1.11 -0.29
C ASP A 64 8.34 0.84 -1.68
N ALA A 65 7.63 1.25 -2.73
CA ALA A 65 8.16 1.29 -4.10
C ALA A 65 7.49 2.39 -4.95
N LEU A 66 8.21 2.93 -5.93
CA LEU A 66 7.70 3.88 -6.92
C LEU A 66 8.25 3.52 -8.31
N LYS A 67 7.41 3.62 -9.33
CA LYS A 67 7.84 3.59 -10.73
C LYS A 67 7.11 4.66 -11.53
N PHE A 68 7.82 5.27 -12.46
CA PHE A 68 7.26 6.21 -13.43
C PHE A 68 6.94 5.47 -14.73
N PHE A 69 5.81 5.82 -15.34
CA PHE A 69 5.31 5.27 -16.58
C PHE A 69 5.04 6.41 -17.56
N ASP A 70 5.20 6.13 -18.85
CA ASP A 70 4.73 7.04 -19.90
C ASP A 70 3.22 6.85 -20.09
N ALA A 71 2.48 7.94 -20.01
CA ALA A 71 1.05 8.01 -20.26
C ALA A 71 0.78 9.15 -21.24
N ASP A 72 0.60 8.81 -22.51
CA ASP A 72 0.35 9.78 -23.59
C ASP A 72 1.44 10.88 -23.68
N GLY A 73 2.71 10.52 -23.44
CA GLY A 73 3.84 11.46 -23.48
C GLY A 73 4.07 12.25 -22.19
N GLU A 74 3.28 12.00 -21.15
CA GLU A 74 3.49 12.54 -19.80
C GLU A 74 4.03 11.45 -18.87
N GLU A 75 5.01 11.80 -18.04
CA GLU A 75 5.57 10.88 -17.05
C GLU A 75 4.67 10.87 -15.80
N VAL A 76 4.10 9.72 -15.46
CA VAL A 76 3.22 9.55 -14.30
C VAL A 76 3.73 8.49 -13.33
N GLY A 77 3.82 8.85 -12.05
CA GLY A 77 4.22 7.92 -11.00
C GLY A 77 3.09 7.00 -10.53
N VAL A 78 3.42 5.75 -10.22
CA VAL A 78 2.59 4.85 -9.43
C VAL A 78 3.39 4.45 -8.19
N ALA A 79 2.84 4.72 -7.01
CA ALA A 79 3.47 4.36 -5.73
C ALA A 79 2.79 3.12 -5.12
N ILE A 80 3.58 2.30 -4.45
CA ILE A 80 3.15 1.10 -3.72
C ILE A 80 3.48 1.27 -2.25
N GLU A 81 2.54 0.86 -1.39
CA GLU A 81 2.72 0.60 0.03
C GLU A 81 2.31 -0.85 0.34
N MET A 82 3.07 -1.53 1.20
CA MET A 82 2.87 -2.92 1.59
C MET A 82 2.57 -2.98 3.08
N GLU A 83 1.31 -2.71 3.42
CA GLU A 83 0.85 -2.59 4.80
C GLU A 83 -0.13 -3.72 5.16
N ASP A 84 -0.16 -4.11 6.43
CA ASP A 84 -1.16 -5.05 6.91
C ASP A 84 -2.48 -4.31 7.14
N TRP A 85 -2.59 -3.48 8.18
CA TRP A 85 -3.87 -2.91 8.62
C TRP A 85 -3.90 -1.38 8.83
N GLU A 86 -2.76 -0.73 9.10
CA GLU A 86 -2.72 0.70 9.46
C GLU A 86 -2.40 1.59 8.24
N ILE A 87 -3.38 1.72 7.33
CA ILE A 87 -3.15 2.42 6.05
C ILE A 87 -3.21 3.95 6.13
N TYR A 88 -3.59 4.56 7.26
CA TYR A 88 -3.88 6.02 7.30
C TYR A 88 -2.67 6.88 6.93
N ASN A 89 -1.48 6.53 7.44
CA ASN A 89 -0.25 7.24 7.08
C ASN A 89 0.09 7.07 5.59
N ASP A 90 -0.18 5.90 5.02
CA ASP A 90 0.03 5.64 3.60
C ASP A 90 -0.89 6.47 2.72
N LEU A 91 -2.15 6.64 3.14
CA LEU A 91 -3.09 7.55 2.47
C LEU A 91 -2.57 9.00 2.47
N LEU A 92 -1.99 9.46 3.58
CA LEU A 92 -1.37 10.79 3.63
C LEU A 92 -0.16 10.92 2.69
N LYS A 93 0.65 9.86 2.56
CA LYS A 93 1.78 9.84 1.60
C LYS A 93 1.27 9.89 0.16
N PHE A 94 0.23 9.13 -0.17
CA PHE A 94 -0.36 9.16 -1.51
C PHE A 94 -1.00 10.51 -1.81
N ARG A 95 -1.71 11.09 -0.84
CA ARG A 95 -2.28 12.44 -0.96
C ARG A 95 -1.19 13.45 -1.34
N ARG A 96 -0.10 13.48 -0.57
CA ARG A 96 0.99 14.41 -0.81
C ARG A 96 1.65 14.20 -2.17
N GLY A 97 1.88 12.94 -2.56
CA GLY A 97 2.42 12.61 -3.88
C GLY A 97 1.49 13.07 -5.01
N TYR A 98 0.19 12.85 -4.84
CA TYR A 98 -0.83 13.18 -5.84
C TYR A 98 -1.03 14.68 -5.99
N GLU A 99 -1.24 15.41 -4.89
CA GLU A 99 -1.44 16.87 -4.90
C GLU A 99 -0.22 17.62 -5.46
N ARG A 100 0.97 17.01 -5.43
CA ARG A 100 2.22 17.58 -5.93
C ARG A 100 2.66 17.02 -7.28
N GLY A 101 1.83 16.20 -7.91
CA GLY A 101 2.09 15.65 -9.25
C GLY A 101 3.22 14.62 -9.33
N GLN A 102 3.69 14.06 -8.21
CA GLN A 102 4.68 12.97 -8.23
C GLN A 102 4.05 11.65 -8.64
N ILE A 103 2.80 11.40 -8.24
CA ILE A 103 2.08 10.16 -8.57
C ILE A 103 0.70 10.46 -9.15
N ALA A 104 0.24 9.60 -10.05
CA ALA A 104 -1.13 9.58 -10.53
C ALA A 104 -2.01 8.57 -9.75
N ALA A 105 -1.41 7.57 -9.11
CA ALA A 105 -2.13 6.57 -8.33
C ALA A 105 -1.27 5.93 -7.22
N GLY A 106 -1.94 5.51 -6.15
CA GLY A 106 -1.37 4.64 -5.11
C GLY A 106 -1.85 3.20 -5.27
N VAL A 107 -1.07 2.27 -4.74
CA VAL A 107 -1.42 0.84 -4.63
C VAL A 107 -1.10 0.38 -3.22
N ILE A 108 -2.04 -0.29 -2.56
CA ILE A 108 -1.83 -0.93 -1.27
C ILE A 108 -1.87 -2.44 -1.48
N LEU A 109 -0.71 -3.09 -1.27
CA LEU A 109 -0.58 -4.54 -1.30
C LEU A 109 -0.81 -5.08 0.10
N GLN A 110 -1.82 -5.95 0.26
CA GLN A 110 -2.19 -6.51 1.56
C GLN A 110 -2.07 -8.03 1.58
N PRO A 111 -1.69 -8.61 2.74
CA PRO A 111 -1.50 -10.04 2.88
C PRO A 111 -2.80 -10.87 2.84
N HIS A 112 -3.92 -10.28 3.27
CA HIS A 112 -5.17 -11.00 3.51
C HIS A 112 -6.34 -10.30 2.84
N TYR A 113 -7.28 -11.08 2.32
CA TYR A 113 -8.48 -10.52 1.70
C TYR A 113 -9.39 -9.83 2.74
N ALA A 114 -9.43 -10.37 3.96
CA ALA A 114 -10.20 -9.78 5.05
C ALA A 114 -9.65 -8.39 5.43
N THR A 115 -8.33 -8.26 5.55
CA THR A 115 -7.68 -6.97 5.85
C THR A 115 -7.85 -6.01 4.68
N LEU A 116 -7.72 -6.51 3.45
CA LEU A 116 -8.01 -5.72 2.25
C LEU A 116 -9.39 -5.11 2.28
N ARG A 117 -10.40 -5.95 2.50
CA ARG A 117 -11.79 -5.50 2.56
C ARG A 117 -12.00 -4.48 3.68
N TYR A 118 -11.44 -4.74 4.86
CA TYR A 118 -11.52 -3.82 5.99
C TYR A 118 -10.93 -2.44 5.63
N CYS A 119 -9.69 -2.41 5.13
CA CYS A 119 -8.99 -1.19 4.77
C CYS A 119 -9.70 -0.42 3.64
N TYR A 120 -10.21 -1.12 2.62
CA TYR A 120 -11.00 -0.52 1.56
C TYR A 120 -12.30 0.12 2.08
N GLU A 121 -13.08 -0.62 2.89
CA GLU A 121 -14.32 -0.07 3.47
C GLU A 121 -14.05 1.10 4.42
N HIS A 122 -12.97 1.02 5.21
CA HIS A 122 -12.55 2.07 6.11
C HIS A 122 -12.07 3.32 5.35
N MET A 123 -11.36 3.12 4.24
CA MET A 123 -10.96 4.20 3.34
C MET A 123 -12.18 4.95 2.81
N LEU A 124 -13.13 4.24 2.19
CA LEU A 124 -14.32 4.87 1.61
C LEU A 124 -15.21 5.59 2.62
N LYS A 125 -15.40 5.00 3.81
CA LYS A 125 -16.39 5.52 4.78
C LYS A 125 -15.81 6.60 5.70
N LEU A 126 -14.51 6.54 6.00
CA LEU A 126 -13.90 7.37 7.03
C LEU A 126 -12.74 8.20 6.50
N ASN A 127 -11.83 7.63 5.72
CA ASN A 127 -10.61 8.36 5.35
C ASN A 127 -10.79 9.26 4.13
N GLU A 128 -11.49 8.82 3.08
CA GLU A 128 -11.72 9.63 1.87
C GLU A 128 -12.37 11.00 2.19
N PRO A 129 -13.38 11.11 3.08
CA PRO A 129 -13.86 12.41 3.53
C PRO A 129 -12.82 13.31 4.22
N LEU A 130 -11.75 12.72 4.78
CA LEU A 130 -10.70 13.44 5.52
C LEU A 130 -9.49 13.77 4.65
N VAL A 131 -9.09 12.87 3.75
CA VAL A 131 -7.87 12.98 2.94
C VAL A 131 -8.13 13.38 1.49
N GLY A 132 -9.40 13.47 1.09
CA GLY A 132 -9.79 13.74 -0.29
C GLY A 132 -9.72 12.49 -1.17
N HIS A 133 -10.22 12.63 -2.40
CA HIS A 133 -10.21 11.55 -3.38
C HIS A 133 -8.84 11.42 -4.05
N ILE A 134 -8.23 10.24 -3.94
CA ILE A 134 -6.97 9.87 -4.60
C ILE A 134 -7.19 8.50 -5.26
N PRO A 135 -6.78 8.30 -6.53
CA PRO A 135 -6.87 6.99 -7.17
C PRO A 135 -6.00 5.97 -6.44
N ILE A 136 -6.63 5.02 -5.74
CA ILE A 136 -5.93 3.98 -4.97
C ILE A 136 -6.48 2.61 -5.35
N LEU A 137 -5.58 1.66 -5.64
CA LEU A 137 -5.93 0.26 -5.83
C LEU A 137 -5.49 -0.57 -4.63
N PHE A 138 -6.42 -1.35 -4.12
CA PHE A 138 -6.15 -2.36 -3.09
C PHE A 138 -5.96 -3.72 -3.76
N VAL A 139 -4.87 -4.41 -3.42
CA VAL A 139 -4.50 -5.69 -4.05
C VAL A 139 -4.15 -6.73 -3.00
N CYS A 140 -4.67 -7.94 -3.16
CA CYS A 140 -4.32 -9.12 -2.38
C CYS A 140 -4.31 -10.33 -3.33
N ALA A 141 -3.27 -11.15 -3.28
CA ALA A 141 -3.24 -12.39 -4.04
C ALA A 141 -4.28 -13.39 -3.50
N ARG A 142 -5.05 -14.03 -4.40
CA ARG A 142 -6.05 -15.04 -4.04
C ARG A 142 -6.25 -16.02 -5.19
N GLY A 143 -6.39 -17.30 -4.89
CA GLY A 143 -6.64 -18.34 -5.90
C GLY A 143 -7.04 -19.69 -5.29
N PRO A 144 -7.60 -20.62 -6.08
CA PRO A 144 -8.00 -21.94 -5.60
C PRO A 144 -6.82 -22.74 -5.05
N GLY A 145 -6.84 -23.09 -3.76
CA GLY A 145 -5.77 -23.84 -3.09
C GLY A 145 -4.65 -22.98 -2.50
N LEU A 146 -4.65 -21.67 -2.76
CA LEU A 146 -3.75 -20.72 -2.11
C LEU A 146 -4.27 -20.47 -0.69
N LYS A 147 -3.42 -20.68 0.31
CA LYS A 147 -3.73 -20.33 1.69
C LYS A 147 -3.25 -18.91 1.93
N GLU A 148 -4.13 -18.09 2.51
CA GLU A 148 -3.72 -16.78 2.99
C GLU A 148 -2.67 -16.97 4.10
N PRO A 149 -1.70 -16.05 4.25
CA PRO A 149 -0.75 -16.11 5.35
C PRO A 149 -1.50 -16.19 6.69
N ALA A 150 -0.88 -16.74 7.73
CA ALA A 150 -1.49 -16.64 9.05
C ALA A 150 -1.52 -15.16 9.48
N PRO A 151 -2.61 -14.66 10.07
CA PRO A 151 -2.64 -13.31 10.61
C PRO A 151 -1.51 -13.14 11.65
N PRO A 152 -0.99 -11.93 11.86
CA PRO A 152 -0.03 -11.68 12.93
C PRO A 152 -0.61 -12.22 14.24
N LYS A 153 0.20 -12.94 15.04
CA LYS A 153 -0.24 -13.38 16.37
C LYS A 153 -0.73 -12.15 17.12
N SER A 154 -2.01 -12.14 17.51
CA SER A 154 -2.56 -11.04 18.29
C SER A 154 -1.67 -10.85 19.50
N ARG A 155 -1.06 -9.65 19.62
CA ARG A 155 -0.53 -9.24 20.91
C ARG A 155 -1.76 -9.12 21.80
N THR A 156 -1.85 -9.97 22.82
CA THR A 156 -2.80 -9.78 23.92
C THR A 156 -2.51 -8.41 24.52
N PHE A 157 -3.25 -7.40 24.08
CA PHE A 157 -3.30 -6.14 24.78
C PHE A 157 -3.99 -6.41 26.11
N SER A 158 -3.23 -6.35 27.20
CA SER A 158 -3.84 -6.20 28.51
C SER A 158 -4.73 -4.95 28.44
N PRO A 159 -6.04 -5.06 28.71
CA PRO A 159 -6.92 -3.90 28.66
C PRO A 159 -6.37 -2.84 29.61
N TYR A 160 -6.34 -1.58 29.14
CA TYR A 160 -6.01 -0.44 29.99
C TYR A 160 -6.98 -0.43 31.17
N LEU A 161 -6.46 -0.56 32.39
CA LEU A 161 -7.25 -0.41 33.60
C LEU A 161 -7.72 1.05 33.69
N MET A 162 -8.99 1.28 33.39
CA MET A 162 -9.64 2.56 33.65
C MET A 162 -9.58 2.84 35.17
N PRO A 163 -9.07 4.00 35.61
CA PRO A 163 -9.13 4.35 37.03
C PRO A 163 -10.59 4.36 37.49
N LYS A 164 -10.85 3.72 38.62
CA LYS A 164 -12.18 3.75 39.24
C LYS A 164 -12.52 5.21 39.54
N ARG A 165 -13.68 5.67 39.05
CA ARG A 165 -14.21 6.99 39.42
C ARG A 165 -14.38 7.00 40.95
N SER A 166 -13.61 7.84 41.62
CA SER A 166 -13.75 8.19 43.03
C SER A 166 -14.90 9.16 43.23
#